data_AF-A0A0F8YHY3-F1
#
_entry.id   AF-A0A0F8YHY3-F1
#
_cell.length_a   1.000
_cell.length_b   1.000
_cell.length_c   1.000
_cell.angle_alpha   90.00
_cell.angle_beta   90.00
_cell.angle_gamma   90.00
#
_symmetry.space_group_name_H-M   'P 1'
#
loop_
_entity.id
_entity.type
_entity.pdbx_description
1 polymer ?
#
loop_
_entity_poly.entity_id
_entity_poly.type
_entity_poly.pdbx_seq_one_letter_code
_entity_poly.pdbx_strand_id
1 'polypeptide(L)'
;LHGHVLQDRNWSLDSLKRDPRKEKPPTTTTCPQCYGVWPGTPRSCPSCGFVFSDVQREFKPLQVVAGELVEAIPGLAPQQAGSMAAFLARTQRMDAQKRQRAFWGKAYEFAGDGAPDPRRRLDALRKALGYKPGFTHFVWTEILKRRG
;
A
#
# COMPACT_ATOMS: atom_id res chain seq x y z
N LEU A 1 3.33 -26.84 12.76
CA LEU A 1 3.26 -26.20 14.09
C LEU A 1 4.64 -25.61 14.38
N HIS A 2 4.74 -24.35 14.76
CA HIS A 2 5.94 -23.85 15.45
C HIS A 2 5.84 -24.33 16.92
N GLY A 3 6.91 -24.85 17.50
CA GLY A 3 6.88 -25.38 18.87
C GLY A 3 6.48 -24.31 19.89
N HIS A 4 5.63 -24.67 20.85
CA HIS A 4 5.20 -23.75 21.90
C HIS A 4 6.38 -23.40 22.82
N VAL A 5 6.44 -22.17 23.36
CA VAL A 5 7.58 -21.72 24.18
C VAL A 5 7.75 -22.58 25.44
N LEU A 6 6.63 -23.08 25.97
CA LEU A 6 6.60 -23.94 27.16
C LEU A 6 6.67 -25.45 26.84
N GLN A 7 6.85 -25.82 25.57
CA GLN A 7 6.96 -27.23 25.20
C GLN A 7 8.37 -27.74 25.55
N ASP A 8 8.43 -28.84 26.29
CA ASP A 8 9.69 -29.52 26.59
C ASP A 8 10.36 -29.98 25.29
N ARG A 9 11.64 -29.64 25.12
CA ARG A 9 12.38 -29.89 23.86
C ARG A 9 13.43 -30.98 24.07
N ASN A 10 13.35 -32.01 23.24
CA ASN A 10 14.45 -32.95 23.05
C ASN A 10 15.33 -32.48 21.88
N TRP A 11 16.62 -32.27 22.12
CA TRP A 11 17.58 -31.81 21.11
C TRP A 11 18.27 -33.02 20.49
N SER A 12 18.04 -33.28 19.19
CA SER A 12 18.74 -34.30 18.40
C SER A 12 19.20 -33.70 17.06
N LEU A 13 20.29 -34.24 16.50
CA LEU A 13 20.74 -33.94 15.13
C LEU A 13 19.89 -34.67 14.07
N ASP A 14 19.11 -35.66 14.47
CA ASP A 14 18.20 -36.37 13.57
C ASP A 14 17.04 -35.46 13.17
N SER A 15 16.79 -35.36 11.86
CA SER A 15 15.64 -34.63 11.34
C SER A 15 14.35 -35.35 11.74
N LEU A 16 13.53 -34.71 12.59
CA LEU A 16 12.18 -35.17 12.90
C LEU A 16 11.35 -35.24 11.61
N LYS A 17 10.63 -36.35 11.41
CA LYS A 17 9.67 -36.48 10.32
C LYS A 17 8.63 -35.35 10.47
N ARG A 18 8.45 -34.57 9.39
CA ARG A 18 7.51 -33.46 9.38
C ARG A 18 6.09 -34.01 9.47
N ASP A 19 5.40 -33.70 10.56
CA ASP A 19 3.97 -34.04 10.66
C ASP A 19 3.19 -33.43 9.49
N PRO A 20 2.23 -34.18 8.91
CA PRO A 20 1.35 -33.64 7.90
C PRO A 20 0.65 -32.39 8.45
N ARG A 21 0.56 -31.36 7.62
CA ARG A 21 -0.05 -30.08 7.99
C ARG A 21 -1.52 -30.35 8.37
N LYS A 22 -1.81 -30.37 9.67
CA LYS A 22 -3.19 -30.44 10.17
C LYS A 22 -3.98 -29.29 9.55
N GLU A 23 -5.12 -29.58 8.93
CA GLU A 23 -5.96 -28.59 8.23
C GLU A 23 -6.42 -27.45 9.15
N LYS A 24 -6.56 -27.73 10.45
CA LYS A 24 -6.97 -26.75 11.46
C LYS A 24 -5.79 -26.44 12.39
N PRO A 25 -5.32 -25.19 12.46
CA PRO A 25 -4.32 -24.79 13.45
C PRO A 25 -4.89 -24.98 14.87
N PRO A 26 -4.04 -25.25 15.87
CA PRO A 26 -4.49 -25.34 17.25
C PRO A 26 -5.06 -23.98 17.69
N THR A 27 -6.24 -24.00 18.30
CA THR A 27 -6.85 -22.81 18.89
C THR A 27 -5.90 -22.25 19.95
N THR A 28 -5.59 -20.96 19.87
CA THR A 28 -4.78 -20.25 20.86
C THR A 28 -5.55 -19.03 21.36
N THR A 29 -5.35 -18.69 22.62
CA THR A 29 -5.94 -17.51 23.26
C THR A 29 -4.83 -16.60 23.75
N THR A 30 -4.95 -15.31 23.44
CA THR A 30 -4.07 -14.25 23.94
C THR A 30 -4.80 -13.44 25.01
N CYS A 31 -4.19 -13.28 26.19
CA CYS A 31 -4.76 -12.44 27.24
C CYS A 31 -4.64 -10.95 26.87
N PRO A 32 -5.71 -10.14 26.95
CA PRO A 32 -5.62 -8.70 26.68
C PRO A 32 -4.91 -7.91 27.80
N GLN A 33 -4.82 -8.47 29.02
CA GLN A 33 -4.22 -7.79 30.17
C GLN A 33 -2.71 -8.05 30.29
N CYS A 34 -2.26 -9.29 30.15
CA CYS A 34 -0.84 -9.66 30.31
C CYS A 34 -0.18 -10.13 29.01
N TYR A 35 -0.92 -10.23 27.90
CA TYR A 35 -0.43 -10.64 26.58
C TYR A 35 0.16 -12.05 26.48
N GLY A 36 0.05 -12.86 27.54
CA GLY A 36 0.45 -14.26 27.46
C GLY A 36 -0.45 -15.07 26.53
N VAL A 37 0.13 -16.12 25.95
CA VAL A 37 -0.47 -16.95 24.90
C VAL A 37 -0.49 -18.40 25.35
N TRP A 38 -1.66 -19.04 25.20
CA TRP A 38 -1.89 -20.43 25.62
C TRP A 38 -2.74 -21.17 24.58
N PRO A 39 -2.62 -22.51 24.52
CA PRO A 39 -3.54 -23.33 23.74
C PRO A 39 -4.94 -23.35 24.37
N GLY A 40 -5.97 -23.46 23.53
CA GLY A 40 -7.38 -23.56 23.93
C GLY A 40 -8.05 -22.22 24.22
N THR A 41 -9.21 -22.27 24.89
CA THR A 41 -10.05 -21.13 25.31
C THR A 41 -10.33 -21.18 26.80
N PRO A 42 -9.35 -20.83 27.66
CA PRO A 42 -9.52 -20.89 29.10
C PRO A 42 -10.56 -19.85 29.58
N ARG A 43 -11.28 -20.15 30.67
CA ARG A 43 -12.24 -19.19 31.27
C ARG A 43 -11.54 -18.00 31.93
N SER A 44 -10.36 -18.22 32.49
CA SER A 44 -9.50 -17.20 33.08
C SER A 44 -8.05 -17.36 32.62
N CYS A 45 -7.30 -16.26 32.60
CA CYS A 45 -5.90 -16.26 32.23
C CYS A 45 -5.06 -17.03 33.26
N PRO A 46 -4.34 -18.10 32.89
CA PRO A 46 -3.52 -18.87 33.83
C PRO A 46 -2.40 -18.05 34.50
N SER A 47 -1.89 -17.00 33.84
CA SER A 47 -0.80 -16.18 34.39
C SER A 47 -1.22 -14.99 35.25
N CYS A 48 -2.35 -14.33 34.98
CA CYS A 48 -2.74 -13.11 35.69
C CYS A 48 -4.18 -13.12 36.24
N GLY A 49 -4.96 -14.18 36.00
CA GLY A 49 -6.32 -14.34 36.52
C GLY A 49 -7.42 -13.62 35.74
N PHE A 50 -7.11 -12.85 34.69
CA PHE A 50 -8.11 -12.14 33.86
C PHE A 50 -9.22 -13.07 33.36
N VAL A 51 -10.49 -12.73 33.61
CA VAL A 51 -11.65 -13.55 33.23
C VAL A 51 -12.12 -13.15 31.83
N PHE A 52 -12.15 -14.11 30.90
CA PHE A 52 -12.47 -13.85 29.49
C PHE A 52 -13.96 -13.64 29.20
N SER A 53 -14.85 -13.93 30.17
CA SER A 53 -16.31 -13.69 30.04
C SER A 53 -16.66 -12.21 29.88
N ASP A 54 -15.77 -11.32 30.32
CA ASP A 54 -16.07 -9.89 30.41
C ASP A 54 -15.73 -9.15 29.10
N VAL A 55 -15.07 -9.83 28.16
CA VAL A 55 -14.74 -9.28 26.85
C VAL A 55 -15.89 -9.53 25.88
N GLN A 56 -16.98 -8.78 26.04
CA GLN A 56 -17.92 -8.55 24.95
C GLN A 56 -17.13 -7.86 23.83
N ARG A 57 -16.74 -8.61 22.79
CA ARG A 57 -16.15 -8.00 21.59
C ARG A 57 -17.25 -7.18 20.94
N GLU A 58 -17.22 -5.86 21.10
CA GLU A 58 -18.03 -4.96 20.28
C GLU A 58 -17.65 -5.19 18.82
N PHE A 59 -18.49 -5.94 18.10
CA PHE A 59 -18.33 -6.10 16.66
C PHE A 59 -18.65 -4.76 16.01
N LYS A 60 -17.61 -3.99 15.71
CA LYS A 60 -17.76 -2.77 14.91
C LYS A 60 -17.86 -3.19 13.44
N PRO A 61 -19.01 -3.00 12.76
CA PRO A 61 -19.14 -3.39 11.37
C PRO A 61 -18.14 -2.60 10.51
N LEU A 62 -17.56 -3.27 9.52
CA LEU A 62 -16.61 -2.67 8.60
C LEU A 62 -17.35 -1.62 7.74
N GLN A 63 -16.94 -0.36 7.83
CA GLN A 63 -17.55 0.72 7.06
C GLN A 63 -17.08 0.64 5.61
N VAL A 64 -17.97 0.19 4.71
CA VAL A 64 -17.73 0.21 3.26
C VAL A 64 -18.18 1.56 2.73
N VAL A 65 -17.23 2.36 2.22
CA VAL A 65 -17.51 3.64 1.57
C VAL A 65 -17.45 3.42 0.06
N ALA A 66 -18.54 3.73 -0.66
CA ALA A 66 -18.54 3.69 -2.12
C ALA A 66 -17.64 4.82 -2.66
N GLY A 67 -16.56 4.47 -3.35
CA GLY A 67 -15.70 5.41 -4.05
C GLY A 67 -16.03 5.44 -5.54
N GLU A 68 -16.06 6.64 -6.13
CA GLU A 68 -16.15 6.82 -7.58
C GLU A 68 -14.74 6.85 -8.19
N LEU A 69 -14.52 6.08 -9.25
CA LEU A 69 -13.25 6.08 -9.98
C LEU A 69 -13.18 7.33 -10.87
N VAL A 70 -12.27 8.24 -10.55
CA VAL A 70 -12.02 9.46 -11.33
C VAL A 70 -10.66 9.38 -12.03
N GLU A 71 -10.59 9.83 -13.28
CA GLU A 71 -9.33 9.93 -14.02
C GLU A 71 -8.38 10.95 -13.36
N ALA A 72 -7.19 10.50 -12.96
CA ALA A 72 -6.17 11.38 -12.40
C ALA A 72 -5.54 12.31 -13.45
N ILE A 73 -5.45 11.86 -14.71
CA ILE A 73 -4.94 12.64 -15.85
C ILE A 73 -5.89 12.43 -17.03
N PRO A 74 -6.52 13.49 -17.57
CA PRO A 74 -7.55 13.36 -18.59
C PRO A 74 -6.97 12.93 -19.94
N GLY A 75 -7.70 12.09 -20.68
CA GLY A 75 -7.29 11.68 -22.03
C GLY A 75 -6.10 10.72 -22.06
N LEU A 76 -5.82 10.05 -20.94
CA LEU A 76 -4.91 8.91 -20.90
C LEU A 76 -5.62 7.66 -21.41
N ALA A 77 -4.99 6.91 -22.30
CA ALA A 77 -5.55 5.64 -22.73
C ALA A 77 -5.55 4.63 -21.55
N PRO A 78 -6.54 3.72 -21.43
CA PRO A 78 -6.64 2.79 -20.30
C PRO A 78 -5.36 1.98 -20.03
N GLN A 79 -4.67 1.56 -21.09
CA GLN A 79 -3.39 0.84 -21.01
C GLN A 79 -2.24 1.69 -20.42
N GLN A 80 -2.37 3.02 -20.42
CA GLN A 80 -1.39 3.95 -19.84
C GLN A 80 -1.71 4.31 -18.38
N ALA A 81 -2.91 4.01 -17.87
CA ALA A 81 -3.32 4.38 -16.52
C ALA A 81 -2.43 3.75 -15.44
N GLY A 82 -2.12 2.44 -15.57
CA GLY A 82 -1.26 1.73 -14.62
C GLY A 82 0.18 2.26 -14.60
N SER A 83 0.75 2.54 -15.78
CA SER A 83 2.11 3.08 -15.87
C SER A 83 2.21 4.51 -15.31
N MET A 84 1.15 5.31 -15.48
CA MET A 84 1.05 6.65 -14.90
C MET A 84 0.88 6.63 -13.39
N ALA A 85 0.03 5.74 -12.85
CA ALA A 85 -0.11 5.57 -11.41
C ALA A 85 1.23 5.18 -10.76
N ALA A 86 1.97 4.24 -11.38
CA ALA A 86 3.30 3.87 -10.93
C ALA A 86 4.30 5.04 -11.02
N PHE A 87 4.23 5.84 -12.09
CA PHE A 87 5.03 7.05 -12.24
C PHE A 87 4.76 8.07 -11.12
N LEU A 88 3.49 8.36 -10.81
CA LEU A 88 3.10 9.30 -9.76
C LEU A 88 3.57 8.81 -8.38
N ALA A 89 3.30 7.54 -8.05
CA ALA A 89 3.72 6.94 -6.79
C ALA A 89 5.24 6.99 -6.58
N ARG A 90 6.01 6.74 -7.65
CA ARG A 90 7.48 6.81 -7.62
C ARG A 90 7.98 8.26 -7.50
N THR A 91 7.42 9.19 -8.27
CA THR A 91 7.88 10.58 -8.32
C THR A 91 7.57 11.37 -7.06
N GLN A 92 6.49 11.05 -6.35
CA GLN A 92 6.18 11.65 -5.05
C GLN A 92 7.24 11.37 -3.97
N ARG A 93 8.01 10.29 -4.12
CA ARG A 93 9.09 9.90 -3.19
C ARG A 93 10.46 10.47 -3.58
N MET A 94 10.55 11.20 -4.70
CA MET A 94 11.80 11.77 -5.18
C MET A 94 12.09 13.13 -4.54
N ASP A 95 13.37 13.50 -4.51
CA ASP A 95 13.77 14.88 -4.27
C ASP A 95 13.23 15.83 -5.36
N ALA A 96 13.20 17.13 -5.04
CA ALA A 96 12.59 18.14 -5.91
C ALA A 96 13.23 18.19 -7.31
N GLN A 97 14.56 18.06 -7.39
CA GLN A 97 15.28 18.15 -8.66
C GLN A 97 14.99 16.95 -9.56
N LYS A 98 15.02 15.72 -9.02
CA LYS A 98 14.67 14.52 -9.78
C LYS A 98 13.20 14.51 -10.21
N ARG A 99 12.30 14.94 -9.33
CA ARG A 99 10.88 15.09 -9.64
C ARG A 99 10.65 16.10 -10.77
N GLN A 100 11.38 17.21 -10.78
CA GLN A 100 11.32 18.21 -11.84
C GLN A 100 11.81 17.62 -13.16
N ARG A 101 12.95 16.92 -13.17
CA ARG A 101 13.46 16.24 -14.37
C ARG A 101 12.48 15.21 -14.92
N ALA A 102 11.83 14.43 -14.04
CA ALA A 102 10.81 13.47 -14.43
C ALA A 102 9.58 14.14 -15.06
N PHE A 103 9.15 15.29 -14.51
CA PHE A 103 8.08 16.09 -15.09
C PHE A 103 8.42 16.56 -16.51
N TRP A 104 9.63 17.07 -16.73
CA TRP A 104 10.11 17.45 -18.07
C TRP A 104 10.08 16.28 -19.05
N GLY A 105 10.51 15.09 -18.63
CA GLY A 105 10.44 13.90 -19.47
C GLY A 105 9.01 13.60 -19.94
N LYS A 106 8.03 13.66 -19.02
CA LYS A 106 6.61 13.49 -19.37
C LYS A 106 6.05 14.60 -20.24
N ALA A 107 6.50 15.83 -20.03
CA ALA A 107 6.09 16.95 -20.87
C ALA A 107 6.51 16.76 -22.34
N TYR A 108 7.73 16.25 -22.58
CA TYR A 108 8.18 15.89 -23.93
C TYR A 108 7.40 14.71 -24.53
N GLU A 109 7.08 13.69 -23.73
CA GLU A 109 6.25 12.55 -24.14
C GLU A 109 4.86 13.00 -24.59
N PHE A 110 4.17 13.79 -23.75
CA PHE A 110 2.84 14.33 -24.08
C PHE A 110 2.87 15.26 -25.29
N ALA A 111 3.93 16.04 -25.48
CA ALA A 111 4.04 16.86 -26.67
C ALA A 111 4.23 16.02 -27.95
N GLY A 112 4.73 14.78 -27.86
CA GLY A 112 5.05 13.93 -29.02
C GLY A 112 4.02 12.85 -29.35
N ASP A 113 3.07 12.55 -28.46
CA ASP A 113 2.17 11.40 -28.60
C ASP A 113 0.89 11.67 -29.42
N GLY A 114 0.72 12.89 -29.94
CA GLY A 114 -0.40 13.24 -30.82
C GLY A 114 -1.76 13.30 -30.13
N ALA A 115 -1.82 13.29 -28.79
CA ALA A 115 -3.07 13.43 -28.06
C ALA A 115 -3.75 14.79 -28.35
N PRO A 116 -5.10 14.85 -28.32
CA PRO A 116 -5.85 16.05 -28.69
C PRO A 116 -5.62 17.26 -27.78
N ASP A 117 -5.24 17.05 -26.50
CA ASP A 117 -4.93 18.14 -25.57
C ASP A 117 -3.75 17.79 -24.64
N PRO A 118 -2.51 17.94 -25.11
CA PRO A 118 -1.32 17.61 -24.35
C PRO A 118 -1.04 18.61 -23.22
N ARG A 119 -1.52 19.86 -23.35
CA ARG A 119 -1.39 20.89 -22.32
C ARG A 119 -2.24 20.57 -21.09
N ARG A 120 -3.48 20.13 -21.29
CA ARG A 120 -4.37 19.75 -20.19
C ARG A 120 -3.87 18.52 -19.44
N ARG A 121 -3.28 17.55 -20.16
CA ARG A 121 -2.59 16.40 -19.54
C ARG A 121 -1.40 16.84 -18.69
N LEU A 122 -0.60 17.77 -19.20
CA LEU A 122 0.53 18.33 -18.46
C LEU A 122 0.08 19.12 -17.22
N ASP A 123 -1.04 19.85 -17.30
CA ASP A 123 -1.58 20.58 -16.14
C ASP A 123 -2.13 19.65 -15.06
N ALA A 124 -2.80 18.56 -15.45
CA ALA A 124 -3.23 17.53 -14.50
C ALA A 124 -2.02 16.88 -13.81
N LEU A 125 -0.94 16.62 -14.56
CA LEU A 125 0.31 16.12 -13.99
C LEU A 125 0.95 17.13 -13.03
N ARG A 126 0.97 18.42 -13.38
CA ARG A 126 1.43 19.51 -12.50
C ARG A 126 0.65 19.50 -11.19
N LYS A 127 -0.69 19.39 -11.27
CA LYS A 127 -1.58 19.33 -10.11
C LYS A 127 -1.25 18.14 -9.22
N ALA A 128 -1.12 16.94 -9.81
CA ALA A 128 -0.84 15.70 -9.08
C ALA A 128 0.53 15.71 -8.36
N LEU A 129 1.51 16.44 -8.90
CA LEU A 129 2.85 16.58 -8.31
C LEU A 129 3.00 17.79 -7.39
N GLY A 130 1.96 18.62 -7.24
CA GLY A 130 1.97 19.77 -6.32
C GLY A 130 2.73 21.00 -6.82
N TYR A 131 2.95 21.16 -8.12
CA TYR A 131 3.61 22.36 -8.66
C TYR A 131 2.66 23.57 -8.76
N LYS A 132 3.21 24.79 -8.64
CA LYS A 132 2.46 26.05 -8.68
C LYS A 132 1.69 26.22 -10.01
N PRO A 133 0.49 26.82 -9.98
CA PRO A 133 -0.19 27.28 -11.20
C PRO A 133 0.75 28.14 -12.06
N GLY A 134 0.75 27.92 -13.38
CA GLY A 134 1.64 28.61 -14.32
C GLY A 134 2.93 27.85 -14.67
N PHE A 135 3.36 26.87 -13.86
CA PHE A 135 4.53 26.05 -14.21
C PHE A 135 4.32 25.27 -15.51
N THR A 136 3.11 24.78 -15.76
CA THR A 136 2.71 24.14 -17.03
C THR A 136 2.96 25.05 -18.23
N HIS A 137 2.62 26.34 -18.12
CA HIS A 137 2.79 27.30 -19.21
C HIS A 137 4.27 27.53 -19.51
N PHE A 138 5.09 27.72 -18.47
CA PHE A 138 6.54 27.84 -18.60
C PHE A 138 7.16 26.60 -19.28
N VAL A 139 6.85 25.41 -18.79
CA VAL A 139 7.39 24.16 -19.38
C VAL A 139 6.92 23.99 -20.83
N TRP A 140 5.65 24.25 -21.11
CA TRP A 140 5.11 24.08 -22.45
C TRP A 140 5.71 25.06 -23.46
N THR A 141 5.83 26.34 -23.09
CA THR A 141 6.43 27.36 -23.95
C THR A 141 7.89 27.02 -24.28
N GLU A 142 8.64 26.54 -23.30
CA GLU A 142 10.03 26.12 -23.48
C GLU A 142 10.15 24.87 -24.37
N ILE A 143 9.23 23.91 -24.28
CA ILE A 143 9.20 22.75 -25.18
C ILE A 143 8.96 23.17 -26.62
N LEU A 144 8.01 24.08 -26.86
CA LEU A 144 7.74 24.59 -28.21
C LEU A 144 8.96 25.29 -28.81
N LYS A 145 9.64 26.13 -28.01
CA LYS A 145 10.88 26.83 -28.44
C LYS A 145 12.02 25.89 -28.84
N ARG A 146 12.08 24.68 -28.28
CA ARG A 146 13.13 23.70 -28.56
C ARG A 146 12.78 22.75 -29.71
N ARG A 147 11.52 22.74 -30.14
CA ARG A 147 11.01 21.88 -31.21
C ARG A 147 10.79 22.61 -32.53
N GLY A 148 10.52 23.91 -32.48
CA GLY A 148 10.57 24.81 -33.65
C GLY A 148 11.99 25.30 -33.86
#